data_AF-A0A0B1RWE6-F1
#
_entry.id   AF-A0A0B1RWE6-F1
#
_cell.length_a   1.000
_cell.length_b   1.000
_cell.length_c   1.000
_cell.angle_alpha   90.00
_cell.angle_beta   90.00
_cell.angle_gamma   90.00
#
_symmetry.space_group_name_H-M   'P 1'
#
loop_
_entity.id
_entity.type
_entity.pdbx_description
1 polymer ?
#
loop_
_entity_poly.entity_id
_entity_poly.type
_entity_poly.pdbx_seq_one_letter_code
_entity_poly.pdbx_strand_id
1 'polypeptide(L)'
;MRRLIPYIASEYRKDRIWMRRTKKAQRDYQVLIAVDDSASMNENGIHEVTCESACVIEDALRRCDAGAVSVCSFGSDVKIINSFDDNMMPGPELLQKV
;
A
#
# COMPACT_ATOMS: atom_id res chain seq x y z
N MET A 1 -19.95 -44.90 -21.81
CA MET A 1 -20.85 -44.23 -20.85
C MET A 1 -20.59 -42.72 -20.97
N ARG A 2 -21.56 -41.94 -21.45
CA ARG A 2 -21.35 -40.49 -21.66
C ARG A 2 -21.32 -39.78 -20.30
N ARG A 3 -20.22 -39.11 -19.97
CA ARG A 3 -20.10 -38.27 -18.77
C ARG A 3 -20.91 -37.00 -18.98
N LEU A 4 -21.89 -36.77 -18.13
CA LEU A 4 -22.61 -35.50 -18.04
C LEU A 4 -21.65 -34.46 -17.46
N ILE A 5 -21.38 -33.39 -18.20
CA ILE A 5 -20.64 -32.23 -17.67
C ILE A 5 -21.68 -31.31 -17.04
N PRO A 6 -21.68 -31.12 -15.71
CA PRO A 6 -22.63 -30.21 -15.07
C PRO A 6 -22.36 -28.77 -15.50
N TYR A 7 -23.43 -28.02 -15.75
CA TYR A 7 -23.34 -26.58 -15.99
C TYR A 7 -22.97 -25.88 -14.68
N ILE A 8 -21.76 -25.32 -14.61
CA ILE A 8 -21.28 -24.56 -13.46
C ILE A 8 -21.38 -23.08 -13.82
N ALA A 9 -22.48 -22.43 -13.46
CA ALA A 9 -22.54 -20.98 -13.39
C ALA A 9 -22.51 -20.58 -11.92
N SER A 10 -21.38 -20.01 -11.46
CA SER A 10 -21.40 -19.30 -10.20
C SER A 10 -22.20 -18.02 -10.40
N GLU A 11 -23.34 -17.91 -9.72
CA GLU A 11 -24.01 -16.62 -9.61
C GLU A 11 -23.05 -15.69 -8.86
N TYR A 12 -22.58 -14.61 -9.50
CA TYR A 12 -21.63 -13.61 -8.97
C TYR A 12 -21.87 -13.21 -7.50
N ARG A 13 -23.12 -13.28 -7.04
CA ARG A 13 -23.53 -12.98 -5.67
C ARG A 13 -23.05 -14.01 -4.63
N LYS A 14 -23.01 -15.30 -4.98
CA LYS A 14 -22.50 -16.39 -4.10
C LYS A 14 -20.98 -16.29 -3.92
N ASP A 15 -20.27 -15.88 -4.97
CA ASP A 15 -18.81 -15.69 -4.93
C ASP A 15 -18.39 -14.56 -3.98
N ARG A 16 -19.18 -13.48 -3.88
CA ARG A 16 -18.92 -12.41 -2.88
C ARG A 16 -19.06 -12.88 -1.44
N ILE A 17 -19.97 -13.81 -1.15
CA ILE A 17 -20.14 -14.37 0.20
C ILE A 17 -18.95 -15.29 0.52
N TRP A 18 -18.55 -16.12 -0.45
CA TRP A 18 -17.38 -16.98 -0.30
C TRP A 18 -16.10 -16.15 -0.09
N MET A 19 -15.86 -15.12 -0.91
CA MET A 19 -14.75 -14.16 -0.78
C MET A 19 -14.70 -13.44 0.57
N ARG A 20 -15.86 -13.12 1.16
CA ARG A 20 -15.92 -12.53 2.51
C ARG A 20 -15.55 -13.52 3.61
N ARG A 21 -15.84 -14.82 3.42
CA ARG A 21 -15.54 -15.89 4.38
C ARG A 21 -14.11 -16.42 4.25
N THR A 22 -13.52 -16.34 3.06
CA THR A 22 -12.11 -16.68 2.79
C THR A 22 -11.16 -15.49 2.87
N LYS A 23 -11.67 -14.27 3.16
CA LYS A 23 -10.80 -13.13 3.47
C LYS A 23 -9.87 -13.59 4.60
N LYS A 24 -8.56 -13.66 4.30
CA LYS A 24 -7.53 -14.01 5.30
C LYS A 24 -7.76 -13.15 6.53
N ALA A 25 -7.50 -13.71 7.72
CA ALA A 25 -7.57 -12.99 8.99
C ALA A 25 -7.04 -11.56 8.81
N GLN A 26 -7.74 -10.59 9.41
CA GLN A 26 -7.41 -9.17 9.30
C GLN A 26 -5.90 -9.00 9.47
N ARG A 27 -5.24 -8.52 8.41
CA ARG A 27 -3.80 -8.32 8.42
C ARG A 27 -3.56 -7.11 9.31
N ASP A 28 -2.82 -7.31 10.38
CA ASP A 28 -2.46 -6.26 11.33
C ASP A 28 -0.95 -6.04 11.26
N TYR A 29 -0.43 -5.79 10.04
CA TYR A 29 0.97 -5.45 9.85
C TYR A 29 1.18 -3.97 10.16
N GLN A 30 2.34 -3.65 10.73
CA GLN A 30 2.86 -2.29 10.79
C GLN A 30 3.96 -2.17 9.73
N VAL A 31 3.71 -1.34 8.71
CA VAL A 31 4.65 -1.13 7.60
C VAL A 31 5.16 0.32 7.64
N LEU A 32 6.47 0.48 7.83
CA LEU A 32 7.14 1.79 7.73
C LEU A 32 7.87 1.89 6.39
N ILE A 33 7.51 2.88 5.58
CA ILE A 33 8.21 3.22 4.35
C ILE A 33 9.22 4.31 4.69
N ALA A 34 10.51 4.00 4.54
CA ALA A 34 11.59 4.96 4.76
C ALA A 34 12.11 5.48 3.40
N VAL A 35 12.06 6.79 3.22
CA VAL A 35 12.50 7.48 1.99
C VAL A 35 13.83 8.17 2.26
N ASP A 36 14.83 7.87 1.44
CA ASP A 36 16.16 8.50 1.51
C ASP A 36 16.05 9.98 1.09
N ASP A 37 16.58 10.90 1.92
CA ASP A 37 16.65 12.36 1.66
C ASP A 37 18.09 12.87 1.45
N SER A 38 19.05 11.97 1.23
CA SER A 38 20.45 12.29 0.99
C SER A 38 20.70 13.02 -0.32
N ALA A 39 21.90 13.62 -0.43
CA ALA A 39 22.31 14.37 -1.61
C ALA A 39 22.25 13.56 -2.93
N SER A 40 22.49 12.25 -2.88
CA SER A 40 22.41 11.39 -4.08
C SER A 40 21.00 11.29 -4.67
N MET A 41 19.96 11.53 -3.88
CA MET A 41 18.58 11.49 -4.37
C MET A 41 18.24 12.70 -5.24
N ASN A 42 18.96 13.82 -5.07
CA ASN A 42 18.82 15.01 -5.89
C ASN A 42 19.54 14.91 -7.24
N GLU A 43 20.34 13.86 -7.44
CA GLU A 43 20.97 13.61 -8.74
C GLU A 43 19.93 13.04 -9.72
N ASN A 44 19.95 13.53 -10.96
CA ASN A 44 19.15 13.02 -12.07
C ASN A 44 17.61 13.02 -11.87
N GLY A 45 17.08 13.80 -10.92
CA GLY A 45 15.63 13.89 -10.67
C GLY A 45 15.01 12.62 -10.06
N ILE A 46 15.83 11.75 -9.45
CA ILE A 46 15.39 10.48 -8.87
C ILE A 46 14.46 10.69 -7.65
N HIS A 47 14.65 11.80 -6.93
CA HIS A 47 13.85 12.19 -5.77
C HIS A 47 12.34 12.22 -6.07
N GLU A 48 11.93 12.86 -7.17
CA GLU A 48 10.51 13.00 -7.53
C GLU A 48 9.86 11.63 -7.78
N VAL A 49 10.50 10.80 -8.61
CA VAL A 49 10.02 9.44 -8.93
C VAL A 49 9.97 8.55 -7.69
N THR A 50 10.92 8.72 -6.76
CA THR A 50 10.95 7.96 -5.51
C THR A 50 9.80 8.33 -4.60
N CYS A 51 9.51 9.63 -4.45
CA CYS A 51 8.38 10.11 -3.67
C CYS A 51 7.04 9.67 -4.28
N GLU A 52 6.88 9.77 -5.60
CA GLU A 52 5.68 9.27 -6.29
C GLU A 52 5.49 7.76 -6.07
N SER A 53 6.57 6.99 -6.19
CA SER A 53 6.55 5.54 -5.97
C SER A 53 6.17 5.20 -4.53
N ALA A 54 6.68 5.95 -3.55
CA ALA A 54 6.31 5.78 -2.14
C ALA A 54 4.82 6.02 -1.91
N CYS A 55 4.23 7.07 -2.51
CA CYS A 55 2.80 7.34 -2.44
C CYS A 55 1.96 6.21 -3.05
N VAL A 56 2.38 5.67 -4.21
CA VAL A 56 1.68 4.55 -4.87
C VAL A 56 1.74 3.27 -4.02
N ILE A 57 2.89 2.97 -3.43
CA ILE A 57 3.05 1.79 -2.54
C ILE A 57 2.19 1.95 -1.29
N GLU A 58 2.19 3.13 -0.68
CA GLU A 58 1.40 3.46 0.51
C GLU A 58 -0.10 3.25 0.26
N ASP A 59 -0.63 3.83 -0.83
CA ASP A 59 -2.04 3.69 -1.23
C ASP A 59 -2.40 2.23 -1.54
N ALA A 60 -1.51 1.50 -2.22
CA ALA A 60 -1.71 0.08 -2.49
C ALA A 60 -1.78 -0.77 -1.21
N LEU A 61 -0.91 -0.51 -0.23
CA LEU A 61 -0.90 -1.22 1.05
C LEU A 61 -2.18 -0.95 1.85
N ARG A 62 -2.67 0.29 1.86
CA ARG A 62 -3.93 0.64 2.51
C ARG A 62 -5.13 -0.03 1.83
N ARG A 63 -5.19 -0.03 0.49
CA ARG A 63 -6.24 -0.73 -0.27
C ARG A 63 -6.21 -2.25 -0.09
N CYS A 64 -5.05 -2.81 0.24
CA CYS A 64 -4.87 -4.23 0.53
C CYS A 64 -5.26 -4.62 1.96
N ASP A 65 -5.78 -3.68 2.77
CA ASP A 65 -6.06 -3.83 4.20
C ASP A 65 -4.85 -4.44 4.93
N ALA A 66 -3.63 -3.95 4.67
CA ALA A 66 -2.41 -4.52 5.24
C ALA A 66 -2.25 -4.28 6.75
N GLY A 67 -3.00 -3.34 7.33
CA GLY A 67 -2.86 -2.89 8.71
C GLY A 67 -2.49 -1.40 8.74
N ALA A 68 -1.56 -1.03 9.62
CA ALA A 68 -1.08 0.34 9.76
C ALA A 68 0.12 0.61 8.84
N VAL A 69 0.10 1.76 8.16
CA VAL A 69 1.17 2.19 7.24
C VAL A 69 1.65 3.58 7.64
N SER A 70 2.97 3.76 7.70
CA SER A 70 3.64 5.00 8.08
C SER A 70 4.74 5.32 7.07
N VAL A 71 5.08 6.60 6.93
CA VAL A 71 6.16 7.07 6.05
C VAL A 71 7.10 7.98 6.83
N CYS A 72 8.41 7.81 6.67
CA CYS A 72 9.44 8.70 7.19
C CYS A 72 10.48 9.05 6.11
N SER A 73 11.13 10.20 6.26
CA SER A 73 12.39 10.49 5.57
C SER A 73 13.58 10.15 6.47
N PHE A 74 14.70 9.78 5.85
CA PHE A 74 15.96 9.55 6.54
C PHE A 74 17.16 10.00 5.71
N GLY A 75 18.18 10.49 6.43
CA GLY A 75 19.50 10.81 5.87
C GLY A 75 20.41 11.34 6.97
N SER A 76 20.46 12.66 7.14
CA SER A 76 21.17 13.26 8.28
C SER A 76 20.40 13.14 9.60
N ASP A 77 19.07 13.22 9.50
CA ASP A 77 18.13 13.02 10.61
C ASP A 77 16.98 12.12 10.14
N VAL A 78 16.12 11.70 11.06
CA VAL A 78 14.89 10.95 10.74
C VAL A 78 13.68 11.81 11.03
N LYS A 79 12.79 11.96 10.05
CA LYS A 79 11.55 12.74 10.18
C LYS A 79 10.35 11.87 9.85
N ILE A 80 9.43 11.73 10.80
CA ILE A 80 8.14 11.08 10.54
C ILE A 80 7.30 12.03 9.68
N ILE A 81 6.90 11.57 8.50
CA ILE A 81 6.04 12.33 7.57
C ILE A 81 4.58 11.98 7.80
N ASN A 82 4.30 10.69 7.99
CA ASN A 82 2.98 10.17 8.29
C ASN A 82 3.07 9.11 9.38
N SER A 83 2.35 9.27 10.48
CA SER A 83 2.38 8.30 11.60
C SER A 83 1.45 7.11 11.33
N PHE A 84 1.64 6.00 12.05
CA PHE A 84 0.79 4.81 11.91
C PHE A 84 -0.70 5.07 12.22
N ASP A 85 -0.98 6.02 13.12
CA ASP A 85 -2.34 6.39 13.52
C ASP A 85 -3.01 7.37 12.54
N ASP A 86 -2.24 7.88 11.59
CA ASP A 86 -2.68 8.93 10.70
C ASP A 86 -3.32 8.31 9.44
N ASN A 87 -4.60 8.66 9.26
CA ASN A 87 -5.41 8.17 8.15
C ASN A 87 -5.34 9.10 6.94
N MET A 88 -4.59 10.21 7.05
CA MET A 88 -4.41 11.12 5.93
C MET A 88 -3.51 10.46 4.89
N MET A 89 -3.98 10.43 3.64
CA MET A 89 -3.17 9.99 2.50
C MET A 89 -2.11 11.07 2.26
N PRO A 90 -0.81 10.75 2.34
CA PRO A 90 0.21 11.67 1.92
C PRO A 90 0.14 11.75 0.39
N GLY A 91 -0.64 12.69 -0.12
CA GLY A 91 -0.73 12.97 -1.54
C GLY A 91 0.57 13.60 -2.07
N PRO A 92 0.52 14.46 -3.10
CA PRO A 92 1.72 15.15 -3.59
C PRO A 92 2.41 16.02 -2.52
N GLU A 93 1.78 16.28 -1.38
CA GLU A 93 2.42 16.90 -0.21
C GLU A 93 3.61 16.09 0.35
N LEU A 94 3.72 14.79 0.05
CA LEU A 94 4.90 14.00 0.44
C LEU A 94 6.19 14.61 -0.16
N LEU A 95 6.11 15.11 -1.40
CA LEU A 95 7.22 15.79 -2.10
C LEU A 95 7.69 17.08 -1.42
N GLN A 96 6.87 17.67 -0.54
CA GLN A 96 7.23 18.87 0.22
C GLN A 96 7.80 18.53 1.61
N LYS A 97 7.66 17.27 2.05
CA LYS A 97 7.94 16.84 3.42
C LYS A 97 9.17 15.94 3.54
N VAL A 98 9.50 15.19 2.48
CA VAL A 98 10.80 14.53 2.25
C VAL A 98 11.79 15.60 1.77
#